data_AF-A0A1W7CWD2-F1
#
_entry.id   AF-A0A1W7CWD2-F1
#
_cell.length_a   1.000
_cell.length_b   1.000
_cell.length_c   1.000
_cell.angle_alpha   90.00
_cell.angle_beta   90.00
_cell.angle_gamma   90.00
#
_symmetry.space_group_name_H-M   'P 1'
#
loop_
_entity.id
_entity.type
_entity.pdbx_description
1 polymer ?
#
loop_
_entity_poly.entity_id
_entity_poly.type
_entity_poly.pdbx_seq_one_letter_code
_entity_poly.pdbx_strand_id
1 'polypeptide(L)'
;MTATTDPTTPSPSPAPDAPADGAAERSPEEVIATARARIDDLDARIIGLIEERVTVSRQVQAARIASGGRRVHLAREMDILRRYRDGLGAPGTGLAMTLLDLCRGRA
;
A
#
# COMPACT_ATOMS: atom_id res chain seq x y z
N MET A 1 -51.13 34.72 40.22
CA MET A 1 -50.51 34.79 38.87
C MET A 1 -49.05 34.42 39.07
N THR A 2 -48.50 33.31 38.60
CA THR A 2 -48.52 32.72 37.26
C THR A 2 -48.18 31.22 37.30
N ALA A 3 -48.52 30.54 36.21
CA ALA A 3 -48.68 29.10 36.06
C ALA A 3 -47.40 28.29 35.78
N THR A 4 -47.46 27.01 36.15
CA THR A 4 -46.70 25.86 35.65
C THR A 4 -47.01 25.57 34.18
N THR A 5 -46.01 25.22 33.36
CA THR A 5 -46.08 24.17 32.30
C THR A 5 -44.69 23.85 31.72
N ASP A 6 -44.50 22.56 31.48
CA ASP A 6 -43.33 21.84 30.92
C ASP A 6 -43.18 22.01 29.37
N PRO A 7 -42.14 21.44 28.71
CA PRO A 7 -41.69 21.82 27.37
C PRO A 7 -42.41 21.09 26.24
N THR A 8 -42.39 21.66 25.03
CA THR A 8 -42.84 21.00 23.79
C THR A 8 -41.72 20.99 22.76
N THR A 9 -41.23 19.78 22.47
CA THR A 9 -40.42 19.44 21.30
C THR A 9 -41.33 19.26 20.08
N PRO A 10 -41.04 19.85 18.91
CA PRO A 10 -41.61 19.37 17.67
C PRO A 10 -40.70 18.33 17.01
N SER A 11 -41.26 17.13 16.83
CA SER A 11 -40.75 16.05 16.01
C SER A 11 -41.22 16.25 14.56
N PRO A 12 -40.35 16.26 13.54
CA PRO A 12 -40.80 16.22 12.16
C PRO A 12 -41.04 14.77 11.70
N SER A 13 -42.29 14.48 11.35
CA SER A 13 -42.71 13.25 10.67
C SER A 13 -42.36 13.31 9.17
N PRO A 14 -41.77 12.27 8.56
CA PRO A 14 -41.43 12.28 7.13
C PRO A 14 -42.62 11.88 6.25
N ALA A 15 -42.87 12.65 5.19
CA ALA A 15 -43.81 12.30 4.12
C ALA A 15 -43.11 11.43 3.03
N PRO A 16 -43.86 10.60 2.28
CA PRO A 16 -43.35 9.40 1.61
C PRO A 16 -42.97 9.56 0.12
N ASP A 17 -42.08 8.65 -0.31
CA ASP A 17 -41.83 8.09 -1.65
C ASP A 17 -41.74 9.02 -2.86
N ALA A 18 -40.49 9.33 -3.23
CA ALA A 18 -40.07 9.44 -4.62
C ALA A 18 -39.13 8.26 -4.95
N PRO A 19 -39.29 7.57 -6.09
CA PRO A 19 -38.35 6.54 -6.50
C PRO A 19 -37.13 7.26 -7.07
N ALA A 20 -36.19 7.60 -6.19
CA ALA A 20 -34.85 7.92 -6.62
C ALA A 20 -34.16 6.59 -6.88
N ASP A 21 -33.83 6.33 -8.14
CA ASP A 21 -32.78 5.38 -8.56
C ASP A 21 -31.48 5.75 -7.81
N GLY A 22 -31.42 5.37 -6.55
CA GLY A 22 -30.26 5.54 -5.70
C GLY A 22 -29.38 4.33 -5.93
N ALA A 23 -28.32 4.50 -6.71
CA ALA A 23 -27.12 3.70 -6.48
C ALA A 23 -26.85 3.78 -4.98
N ALA A 24 -27.16 2.70 -4.25
CA ALA A 24 -27.10 2.69 -2.80
C ALA A 24 -25.74 3.25 -2.40
N GLU A 25 -25.75 4.36 -1.65
CA GLU A 25 -24.53 4.98 -1.14
C GLU A 25 -23.85 3.92 -0.29
N ARG A 26 -22.78 3.31 -0.83
CA ARG A 26 -22.03 2.26 -0.14
C ARG A 26 -21.65 2.79 1.23
N SER A 27 -21.91 2.00 2.25
CA SER A 27 -21.56 2.40 3.61
C SER A 27 -20.04 2.63 3.69
N PRO A 28 -19.56 3.52 4.57
CA PRO A 28 -18.12 3.68 4.78
C PRO A 28 -17.41 2.36 5.08
N GLU A 29 -18.10 1.43 5.76
CA GLU A 29 -17.60 0.08 6.07
C GLU A 29 -17.38 -0.76 4.81
N GLU A 30 -18.31 -0.74 3.85
CA GLU A 30 -18.19 -1.45 2.58
C GLU A 30 -17.05 -0.89 1.71
N VAL A 31 -16.86 0.45 1.73
CA VAL A 31 -15.74 1.10 1.02
C VAL A 31 -14.41 0.68 1.63
N ILE A 32 -14.29 0.69 2.96
CA ILE A 32 -13.07 0.29 3.67
C ILE A 32 -12.76 -1.19 3.42
N ALA A 33 -13.76 -2.07 3.50
CA ALA A 33 -13.58 -3.50 3.24
C ALA A 33 -13.08 -3.76 1.82
N THR A 34 -13.68 -3.10 0.82
CA THR A 34 -13.25 -3.20 -0.58
C THR A 34 -11.82 -2.68 -0.79
N ALA A 35 -11.47 -1.56 -0.15
CA ALA A 35 -10.13 -0.98 -0.25
C ALA A 35 -9.06 -1.89 0.36
N ARG A 36 -9.36 -2.54 1.50
CA ARG A 36 -8.45 -3.50 2.15
C ARG A 36 -8.20 -4.74 1.29
N ALA A 37 -9.25 -5.34 0.72
CA ALA A 37 -9.09 -6.45 -0.21
C ALA A 37 -8.18 -6.08 -1.39
N ARG A 38 -8.33 -4.85 -1.93
CA ARG A 38 -7.45 -4.35 -2.99
C ARG A 38 -5.99 -4.16 -2.52
N ILE A 39 -5.77 -3.76 -1.27
CA ILE A 39 -4.42 -3.66 -0.69
C ILE A 39 -3.80 -5.05 -0.60
N ASP A 40 -4.55 -6.05 -0.13
CA ASP A 40 -4.07 -7.43 -0.01
C ASP A 40 -3.65 -7.99 -1.40
N ASP A 41 -4.44 -7.73 -2.44
CA ASP A 41 -4.11 -8.10 -3.82
C ASP A 41 -2.87 -7.36 -4.37
N LEU A 42 -2.64 -6.11 -3.95
CA LEU A 42 -1.44 -5.36 -4.30
C LEU A 42 -0.22 -5.92 -3.58
N ASP A 43 -0.35 -6.24 -2.30
CA ASP A 43 0.72 -6.79 -1.48
C ASP A 43 1.16 -8.17 -1.98
N ALA A 44 0.21 -9.04 -2.35
CA ALA A 44 0.52 -10.32 -2.98
C ALA A 44 1.36 -10.16 -4.26
N ARG A 45 1.01 -9.16 -5.10
CA ARG A 45 1.77 -8.84 -6.32
C ARG A 45 3.15 -8.26 -6.01
N ILE A 46 3.25 -7.38 -5.02
CA ILE A 46 4.52 -6.79 -4.58
C ILE A 46 5.46 -7.89 -4.08
N ILE A 47 4.95 -8.83 -3.26
CA ILE A 47 5.72 -9.98 -2.78
C ILE A 47 6.25 -10.81 -3.95
N GLY A 48 5.37 -11.18 -4.90
CA GLY A 48 5.80 -11.94 -6.08
C GLY A 48 6.89 -11.22 -6.91
N LEU A 49 6.75 -9.91 -7.11
CA LEU A 49 7.76 -9.09 -7.79
C LEU A 49 9.09 -9.03 -7.02
N ILE A 50 9.05 -9.00 -5.69
CA ILE A 50 10.26 -9.03 -4.86
C ILE A 50 10.96 -10.37 -4.98
N GLU A 51 10.24 -11.49 -4.91
CA GLU A 51 10.79 -12.84 -5.07
C GLU A 51 11.44 -13.04 -6.43
N GLU A 52 10.77 -12.61 -7.50
CA GLU A 52 11.30 -12.62 -8.86
C GLU A 52 12.60 -11.81 -8.93
N ARG A 53 12.60 -10.58 -8.40
CA ARG A 53 13.77 -9.71 -8.37
C ARG A 53 14.94 -10.31 -7.58
N VAL A 54 14.67 -11.00 -6.46
CA VAL A 54 15.69 -11.72 -5.68
C VAL A 54 16.29 -12.84 -6.52
N THR A 55 15.45 -13.60 -7.24
CA THR A 55 15.89 -14.69 -8.12
C THR A 55 16.82 -14.16 -9.22
N VAL A 56 16.40 -13.10 -9.93
CA VAL A 56 17.23 -12.45 -10.96
C VAL A 56 18.53 -11.89 -10.37
N SER A 57 18.48 -11.28 -9.19
CA SER A 57 19.68 -10.76 -8.52
C SER A 57 20.70 -11.86 -8.20
N ARG A 58 20.23 -13.03 -7.76
CA ARG A 58 21.09 -14.20 -7.50
C ARG A 58 21.75 -14.72 -8.77
N GLN A 59 21.02 -14.78 -9.89
CA GLN A 59 21.59 -15.16 -11.19
C GLN A 59 22.71 -14.21 -11.62
N VAL A 60 22.50 -12.89 -11.50
CA VAL A 60 23.53 -11.89 -11.80
C VAL A 60 24.75 -12.05 -10.89
N GLN A 61 24.54 -12.26 -9.58
CA GLN A 61 25.65 -12.47 -8.64
C GLN A 61 26.44 -13.74 -8.96
N ALA A 62 25.77 -14.85 -9.30
CA ALA A 62 26.40 -16.11 -9.69
C ALA A 62 27.27 -15.93 -10.94
N ALA A 63 26.74 -15.27 -11.98
CA ALA A 63 27.49 -14.98 -13.20
C ALA A 63 28.74 -14.13 -12.94
N ARG A 64 28.65 -13.11 -12.08
CA ARG A 64 29.80 -12.25 -11.72
C ARG A 64 30.87 -13.01 -10.92
N ILE A 65 30.47 -13.88 -10.01
CA ILE A 65 31.41 -14.70 -9.24
C ILE A 65 32.10 -15.71 -10.17
N ALA A 66 31.35 -16.34 -11.07
CA ALA A 66 31.90 -17.26 -12.07
C ALA A 66 32.93 -16.59 -12.98
N SER A 67 32.78 -15.29 -13.26
CA SER A 67 33.75 -14.50 -14.03
C SER A 67 34.90 -13.91 -13.18
N GLY A 68 35.12 -14.38 -11.94
CA GLY A 68 36.17 -13.89 -11.05
C GLY A 68 35.92 -12.49 -10.43
N GLY A 69 34.70 -11.98 -10.57
CA GLY A 69 34.28 -10.68 -10.04
C GLY A 69 33.83 -10.72 -8.58
N ARG A 70 33.70 -9.54 -7.98
CA ARG A 70 33.15 -9.39 -6.62
C ARG A 70 31.64 -9.61 -6.60
N ARG A 71 31.13 -10.15 -5.49
CA ARG A 71 29.68 -10.37 -5.27
C ARG A 71 28.85 -9.07 -5.35
N VAL A 72 29.43 -7.94 -4.94
CA VAL A 72 28.77 -6.61 -4.88
C VAL A 72 29.28 -5.67 -5.97
N HIS A 73 28.41 -4.78 -6.48
CA HIS A 73 28.78 -3.68 -7.39
C HIS A 73 28.24 -2.36 -6.86
N LEU A 74 29.07 -1.60 -6.14
CA LEU A 74 28.67 -0.40 -5.42
C LEU A 74 27.93 0.62 -6.30
N ALA A 75 28.46 0.92 -7.50
CA ALA A 75 27.81 1.87 -8.41
C ALA A 75 26.40 1.44 -8.81
N ARG A 76 26.18 0.13 -9.01
CA ARG A 76 24.84 -0.39 -9.34
C ARG A 76 23.89 -0.31 -8.15
N GLU A 77 24.40 -0.52 -6.94
CA GLU A 77 23.59 -0.36 -5.72
C GLU A 77 23.18 1.09 -5.52
N MET A 78 24.08 2.05 -5.75
CA MET A 78 23.76 3.48 -5.70
C MET A 78 22.68 3.87 -6.72
N ASP A 79 22.72 3.32 -7.95
CA ASP A 79 21.67 3.51 -8.94
C ASP A 79 20.30 2.96 -8.48
N ILE A 80 20.31 1.86 -7.72
CA ILE A 80 19.08 1.29 -7.17
C ILE A 80 18.52 2.20 -6.08
N LEU A 81 19.36 2.64 -5.13
CA LEU A 81 18.95 3.56 -4.08
C LEU A 81 18.35 4.84 -4.67
N ARG A 82 19.01 5.42 -5.66
CA ARG A 82 18.53 6.61 -6.37
C ARG A 82 17.19 6.35 -7.05
N ARG A 83 17.03 5.25 -7.79
CA ARG A 83 15.77 4.92 -8.47
C ARG A 83 14.58 4.83 -7.50
N TYR A 84 14.78 4.21 -6.34
CA TYR A 84 13.70 4.11 -5.34
C TYR A 84 13.45 5.45 -4.65
N ARG A 85 14.49 6.25 -4.38
CA ARG A 85 14.34 7.61 -3.86
C ARG A 85 13.60 8.53 -4.82
N ASP A 86 13.90 8.45 -6.11
CA ASP A 86 13.24 9.25 -7.15
C ASP A 86 11.74 8.89 -7.24
N GLY A 87 11.38 7.61 -7.07
CA GLY A 87 10.00 7.13 -7.15
C GLY A 87 9.16 7.28 -5.87
N LEU A 88 9.77 7.14 -4.69
CA LEU A 88 9.07 7.07 -3.40
C LEU A 88 9.51 8.15 -2.40
N GLY A 89 10.40 9.06 -2.80
CA GLY A 89 10.98 10.07 -1.93
C GLY A 89 11.94 9.48 -0.90
N ALA A 90 12.07 10.16 0.25
CA ALA A 90 12.98 9.75 1.31
C ALA A 90 12.77 8.30 1.80
N PRO A 91 11.53 7.81 2.03
CA PRO A 91 11.29 6.42 2.43
C PRO A 91 11.78 5.37 1.42
N GLY A 92 11.85 5.73 0.14
CA GLY A 92 12.32 4.85 -0.92
C GLY A 92 13.74 4.32 -0.69
N THR A 93 14.60 5.13 -0.08
CA THR A 93 15.98 4.71 0.24
C THR A 93 15.99 3.54 1.22
N GLY A 94 15.15 3.60 2.27
CA GLY A 94 15.02 2.54 3.26
C GLY A 94 14.50 1.24 2.64
N LEU A 95 13.46 1.34 1.82
CA LEU A 95 12.91 0.18 1.10
C LEU A 95 13.95 -0.48 0.19
N ALA A 96 14.74 0.32 -0.54
CA ALA A 96 15.79 -0.19 -1.41
C ALA A 96 16.91 -0.88 -0.63
N MET A 97 17.28 -0.37 0.55
CA MET A 97 18.26 -1.02 1.43
C MET A 97 17.78 -2.39 1.90
N THR A 98 16.56 -2.50 2.42
CA THR A 98 15.97 -3.77 2.83
C THR A 98 15.94 -4.79 1.68
N LEU A 99 15.52 -4.35 0.49
CA LEU A 99 15.49 -5.21 -0.69
C LEU A 99 16.88 -5.68 -1.13
N LEU A 100 17.89 -4.82 -1.01
CA LEU A 100 19.27 -5.18 -1.28
C LEU A 100 19.83 -6.18 -0.25
N ASP A 101 19.42 -6.10 1.01
CA ASP A 101 19.80 -7.06 2.05
C ASP A 101 19.16 -8.44 1.82
N LEU A 102 17.87 -8.47 1.45
CA LEU A 102 17.17 -9.70 1.02
C LEU A 102 17.91 -10.38 -0.14
N CYS A 103 18.31 -9.62 -1.16
CA CYS A 103 19.04 -10.16 -2.32
C CYS A 103 20.42 -10.75 -1.98
N ARG A 104 21.01 -10.36 -0.84
CA ARG A 104 22.33 -10.83 -0.39
C ARG A 104 22.24 -11.92 0.68
N GLY A 105 21.03 -12.25 1.14
CA GLY A 105 20.80 -13.23 2.20
C GLY A 105 21.24 -12.74 3.59
N ARG A 106 21.08 -11.44 3.87
CA ARG A 106 21.40 -10.82 5.18
C ARG A 106 20.17 -10.48 6.03
N ALA A 107 18.99 -10.83 5.55
CA ALA A 107 17.73 -10.67 6.28
C ALA A 107 17.58 -11.77 7.33
#